data_AF-A0A534CJW1-F1
#
_entry.id   AF-A0A534CJW1-F1
#
_cell.length_a   1.000
_cell.length_b   1.000
_cell.length_c   1.000
_cell.angle_alpha   90.00
_cell.angle_beta   90.00
_cell.angle_gamma   90.00
#
_symmetry.space_group_name_H-M   'P 1'
#
loop_
_entity.id
_entity.type
_entity.pdbx_description
1 polymer ?
#
loop_
_entity_poly.entity_id
_entity_poly.type
_entity_poly.pdbx_seq_one_letter_code
_entity_poly.pdbx_strand_id
1 'polypeptide(L)'
;MSRGRPGTTRLRARSSCAFPKVYLCCDSRPHRSMSKVVTKRDYRLTVHDAVVETAEALVAGALGPVDASRRLVGLAAELGALDDEDFLFFIGLDSETDHFPLGAARERWGAAALEREDRARERYETAIRDEALTHCRSLIAKYAAKSS
;
A
#
# COMPACT_ATOMS: atom_id res chain seq x y z
N MET A 1 56.05 2.72 43.72
CA MET A 1 55.59 1.34 44.04
C MET A 1 54.71 1.42 45.29
N SER A 2 53.46 0.97 45.14
CA SER A 2 52.39 0.64 46.10
C SER A 2 52.44 1.17 47.55
N ARG A 3 51.31 1.76 48.00
CA ARG A 3 50.43 1.23 49.09
C ARG A 3 49.24 2.15 49.42
N GLY A 4 48.09 1.51 49.69
CA GLY A 4 46.94 2.00 50.50
C GLY A 4 45.75 2.52 49.69
N ARG A 5 44.46 2.28 50.02
CA ARG A 5 43.73 1.57 51.08
C ARG A 5 42.25 1.42 50.60
N PRO A 6 41.38 0.64 51.28
CA PRO A 6 40.08 0.19 50.76
C PRO A 6 38.93 1.20 50.98
N GLY A 7 37.89 1.12 50.15
CA GLY A 7 36.70 1.97 50.27
C GLY A 7 35.48 1.41 49.53
N THR A 8 34.46 1.04 50.31
CA THR A 8 33.09 0.66 49.95
C THR A 8 32.34 1.73 49.15
N THR A 9 31.36 1.36 48.29
CA THR A 9 29.99 1.92 48.24
C THR A 9 29.07 1.19 47.24
N ARG A 10 28.02 0.56 47.81
CA ARG A 10 26.59 0.43 47.45
C ARG A 10 26.07 0.34 45.99
N LEU A 11 24.95 -0.42 45.92
CA LEU A 11 23.71 -0.25 45.10
C LEU A 11 23.83 -0.73 43.63
N ARG A 12 22.96 -1.57 43.06
CA ARG A 12 21.51 -1.84 43.26
C ARG A 12 21.16 -3.28 42.90
N ALA A 13 20.19 -3.80 43.65
CA ALA A 13 19.33 -4.91 43.25
C ALA A 13 18.37 -4.51 42.11
N ARG A 14 18.10 -5.47 41.23
CA ARG A 14 16.84 -5.66 40.49
C ARG A 14 16.68 -7.19 40.43
N SER A 15 15.88 -7.86 41.26
CA SER A 15 14.43 -7.74 41.47
C SER A 15 13.73 -7.41 40.16
N SER A 16 12.76 -8.12 39.63
CA SER A 16 11.96 -9.31 39.97
C SER A 16 10.75 -9.17 39.03
N CYS A 17 10.04 -10.27 38.78
CA CYS A 17 8.64 -10.27 38.32
C CYS A 17 8.44 -9.83 36.85
N ALA A 18 8.09 -10.74 35.93
CA ALA A 18 6.75 -11.34 35.85
C ALA A 18 5.66 -10.27 36.05
N PHE A 19 5.33 -9.53 34.98
CA PHE A 19 4.16 -8.66 34.98
C PHE A 19 2.95 -9.39 34.36
N PRO A 20 1.84 -9.48 35.10
CA PRO A 20 0.67 -10.26 34.71
C PRO A 20 -0.27 -9.47 33.77
N LYS A 21 -0.98 -10.23 32.94
CA LYS A 21 -2.24 -9.83 32.29
C LYS A 21 -3.28 -9.48 33.36
N VAL A 22 -3.51 -8.19 33.64
CA VAL A 22 -4.84 -7.65 33.97
C VAL A 22 -4.79 -6.12 33.76
N TYR A 23 -5.60 -5.58 32.87
CA TYR A 23 -6.09 -4.21 33.01
C TYR A 23 -7.62 -4.28 33.11
N LEU A 24 -8.10 -4.00 34.32
CA LEU A 24 -9.51 -3.85 34.66
C LEU A 24 -9.95 -2.40 34.41
N CYS A 25 -11.21 -2.25 34.00
CA CYS A 25 -11.92 -1.04 33.60
C CYS A 25 -12.09 0.06 34.68
N CYS A 26 -12.10 1.33 34.25
CA CYS A 26 -13.12 2.39 34.42
C CYS A 26 -12.57 3.64 33.70
N ASP A 27 -13.28 4.47 32.93
CA ASP A 27 -14.67 4.89 33.06
C ASP A 27 -15.18 5.55 31.74
N SER A 28 -16.46 5.33 31.45
CA SER A 28 -17.41 6.28 30.83
C SER A 28 -17.08 7.00 29.51
N ARG A 29 -17.48 6.41 28.37
CA ARG A 29 -18.24 7.09 27.27
C ARG A 29 -19.09 6.06 26.51
N PRO A 30 -20.37 6.31 26.20
CA PRO A 30 -21.07 5.49 25.22
C PRO A 30 -20.58 5.94 23.84
N HIS A 31 -19.47 5.37 23.38
CA HIS A 31 -19.29 5.25 21.94
C HIS A 31 -20.33 4.24 21.49
N ARG A 32 -21.50 4.74 21.08
CA ARG A 32 -22.36 4.04 20.16
C ARG A 32 -21.52 3.81 18.92
N SER A 33 -20.82 2.67 18.88
CA SER A 33 -20.27 2.13 17.65
C SER A 33 -21.47 1.88 16.75
N MET A 34 -21.84 2.88 15.96
CA MET A 34 -22.64 2.61 14.78
C MET A 34 -21.69 1.88 13.84
N SER A 35 -21.55 0.57 14.05
CA SER A 35 -21.13 -0.36 13.01
C SER A 35 -22.08 -0.12 11.84
N LYS A 36 -21.67 0.72 10.90
CA LYS A 36 -22.43 0.93 9.68
C LYS A 36 -22.44 -0.43 8.99
N VAL A 37 -23.62 -1.03 8.87
CA VAL A 37 -23.80 -2.22 8.06
C VAL A 37 -23.50 -1.78 6.63
N VAL A 38 -22.29 -2.08 6.15
CA VAL A 38 -21.90 -1.81 4.76
C VAL A 38 -22.66 -2.80 3.90
N THR A 39 -23.54 -2.30 3.03
CA THR A 39 -24.25 -3.16 2.09
C THR A 39 -23.34 -3.49 0.91
N LYS A 40 -23.66 -4.55 0.15
CA LYS A 40 -22.91 -4.91 -1.07
C LYS A 40 -22.88 -3.77 -2.09
N ARG A 41 -23.93 -2.93 -2.13
CA ARG A 41 -23.99 -1.75 -2.99
C ARG A 41 -22.98 -0.70 -2.55
N ASP A 42 -22.95 -0.39 -1.25
CA ASP A 42 -22.00 0.57 -0.68
C ASP A 42 -20.55 0.12 -0.91
N TYR A 43 -20.27 -1.18 -0.75
CA TYR A 43 -18.96 -1.75 -1.06
C TYR A 43 -18.57 -1.52 -2.53
N ARG A 44 -19.46 -1.82 -3.48
CA ARG A 44 -19.16 -1.61 -4.90
C ARG A 44 -18.92 -0.14 -5.25
N LEU A 45 -19.64 0.79 -4.60
CA LEU A 45 -19.39 2.23 -4.75
C LEU A 45 -17.98 2.58 -4.27
N THR A 46 -17.56 2.06 -3.11
CA THR A 46 -16.18 2.28 -2.62
C THR A 46 -15.10 1.72 -3.56
N VAL A 47 -15.39 0.62 -4.27
CA VAL A 47 -14.46 0.08 -5.28
C VAL A 47 -14.43 0.95 -6.54
N HIS A 48 -15.57 1.53 -6.95
CA HIS A 48 -15.60 2.51 -8.05
C HIS A 48 -14.78 3.77 -7.71
N ASP A 49 -14.92 4.29 -6.49
CA ASP A 49 -14.13 5.42 -6.01
C ASP A 49 -12.63 5.10 -6.03
N ALA A 50 -12.23 3.91 -5.57
CA ALA A 50 -10.85 3.48 -5.59
C ALA A 50 -10.26 3.38 -7.02
N VAL A 51 -11.07 3.03 -8.02
CA VAL A 51 -10.65 3.06 -9.44
C VAL A 51 -10.38 4.50 -9.88
N VAL A 52 -11.30 5.42 -9.58
CA VAL A 52 -11.15 6.84 -9.94
C VAL A 52 -9.93 7.44 -9.25
N GLU A 53 -9.79 7.26 -7.93
CA GLU A 53 -8.66 7.75 -7.14
C GLU A 53 -7.32 7.24 -7.68
N THR A 54 -7.24 5.95 -8.03
CA THR A 54 -6.01 5.36 -8.57
C THR A 54 -5.67 5.93 -9.95
N ALA A 55 -6.67 6.07 -10.82
CA ALA A 55 -6.48 6.64 -12.15
C ALA A 55 -6.10 8.13 -12.10
N GLU A 56 -6.72 8.90 -11.21
CA GLU A 56 -6.39 10.32 -10.98
C GLU A 56 -4.97 10.47 -10.41
N ALA A 57 -4.54 9.59 -9.49
CA ALA A 57 -3.19 9.62 -8.95
C ALA A 57 -2.12 9.37 -10.03
N LEU A 58 -2.38 8.48 -11.00
CA LEU A 58 -1.51 8.29 -12.16
C LEU A 58 -1.50 9.53 -13.06
N VAL A 59 -2.68 10.09 -13.37
CA VAL A 59 -2.81 11.30 -14.21
C VAL A 59 -2.08 12.49 -13.58
N ALA A 60 -2.16 12.65 -12.26
CA ALA A 60 -1.44 13.67 -11.51
C ALA A 60 0.07 13.40 -11.39
N GLY A 61 0.55 12.21 -11.80
CA GLY A 61 1.94 11.79 -11.68
C GLY A 61 2.35 11.41 -10.25
N ALA A 62 1.40 11.31 -9.32
CA ALA A 62 1.65 10.85 -7.95
C ALA A 62 1.88 9.34 -7.87
N LEU A 63 1.40 8.59 -8.88
CA LEU A 63 1.60 7.15 -9.01
C LEU A 63 2.20 6.82 -10.38
N GLY A 64 3.22 5.94 -10.39
CA GLY A 64 3.79 5.41 -11.64
C GLY A 64 2.86 4.39 -12.29
N PRO A 65 2.93 4.19 -13.62
CA PRO A 65 2.12 3.21 -14.33
C PRO A 65 2.15 1.79 -13.76
N VAL A 66 3.32 1.32 -13.33
CA VAL A 66 3.51 -0.05 -12.78
C VAL A 66 2.87 -0.20 -11.40
N ASP A 67 2.87 0.86 -10.59
CA ASP A 67 2.19 0.84 -9.29
C ASP A 67 0.67 0.97 -9.47
N ALA A 68 0.23 1.76 -10.45
CA ALA A 68 -1.18 1.91 -10.77
C ALA A 68 -1.78 0.62 -11.34
N SER A 69 -1.06 -0.08 -12.23
CA SER A 69 -1.55 -1.35 -12.80
C SER A 69 -1.86 -2.37 -11.73
N ARG A 70 -0.94 -2.61 -10.79
CA ARG A 70 -1.13 -3.55 -9.67
C ARG A 70 -2.40 -3.26 -8.86
N ARG A 71 -2.71 -1.98 -8.65
CA ARG A 71 -3.94 -1.56 -7.96
C ARG A 71 -5.17 -1.77 -8.83
N LEU A 72 -5.13 -1.30 -10.08
CA LEU A 72 -6.26 -1.38 -11.01
C LEU A 72 -6.63 -2.82 -11.35
N VAL A 73 -5.67 -3.74 -11.46
CA VAL A 73 -5.92 -5.17 -11.68
C VAL A 73 -6.69 -5.80 -10.51
N GLY A 74 -6.30 -5.48 -9.27
CA GLY A 74 -7.03 -5.92 -8.08
C GLY A 74 -8.47 -5.41 -8.08
N LEU A 75 -8.66 -4.13 -8.37
CA LEU A 75 -9.99 -3.50 -8.44
C LEU A 75 -10.84 -4.07 -9.58
N ALA A 76 -10.25 -4.36 -10.74
CA ALA A 76 -10.94 -5.00 -11.87
C ALA A 76 -11.47 -6.38 -11.50
N ALA A 77 -10.68 -7.18 -10.78
CA ALA A 77 -11.11 -8.48 -10.28
C ALA A 77 -12.27 -8.35 -9.28
N GLU A 78 -12.21 -7.39 -8.35
CA GLU A 78 -13.29 -7.12 -7.40
C GLU A 78 -14.60 -6.68 -8.05
N LEU A 79 -14.51 -5.90 -9.14
CA LEU A 79 -15.66 -5.43 -9.91
C LEU A 79 -16.21 -6.49 -10.87
N GLY A 80 -15.45 -7.55 -11.16
CA GLY A 80 -15.76 -8.51 -12.22
C GLY A 80 -15.65 -7.90 -13.61
N ALA A 81 -14.69 -6.98 -13.80
CA ALA A 81 -14.51 -6.18 -15.01
C ALA A 81 -13.21 -6.51 -15.76
N LEU A 82 -12.70 -7.75 -15.62
CA LEU A 82 -11.44 -8.19 -16.23
C LEU A 82 -11.47 -8.17 -17.78
N ASP A 83 -12.65 -8.18 -18.38
CA ASP A 83 -12.85 -8.11 -19.84
C ASP A 83 -12.98 -6.67 -20.38
N ASP A 84 -12.94 -5.63 -19.52
CA ASP A 84 -12.95 -4.24 -19.98
C ASP A 84 -11.58 -3.89 -20.61
N GLU A 85 -11.60 -3.31 -21.79
CA GLU A 85 -10.40 -2.96 -22.58
C GLU A 85 -9.40 -2.09 -21.80
N ASP A 86 -9.86 -1.13 -20.99
CA ASP A 86 -8.96 -0.29 -20.22
C ASP A 86 -8.29 -1.08 -19.10
N PHE A 87 -9.01 -2.02 -18.48
CA PHE A 87 -8.40 -2.90 -17.48
C PHE A 87 -7.49 -3.95 -18.12
N LEU A 88 -7.81 -4.47 -19.31
CA LEU A 88 -6.95 -5.40 -20.04
C LEU A 88 -5.58 -4.80 -20.34
N PHE A 89 -5.51 -3.51 -20.68
CA PHE A 89 -4.23 -2.79 -20.81
C PHE A 89 -3.41 -2.89 -19.51
N PHE A 90 -4.01 -2.57 -18.36
CA PHE A 90 -3.30 -2.63 -17.07
C PHE A 90 -2.98 -4.06 -16.62
N ILE A 91 -3.80 -5.05 -16.99
CA ILE A 91 -3.50 -6.48 -16.76
C ILE A 91 -2.27 -6.91 -17.55
N GLY A 92 -2.20 -6.54 -18.83
CA GLY A 92 -1.02 -6.77 -19.67
C GLY A 92 0.21 -6.10 -19.08
N LEU A 93 0.09 -4.82 -18.71
CA LEU A 93 1.18 -4.06 -18.10
C LEU A 93 1.65 -4.66 -16.77
N ASP A 94 0.74 -5.13 -15.91
CA ASP A 94 1.12 -5.84 -14.67
C ASP A 94 1.88 -7.14 -14.97
N SER A 95 1.42 -7.92 -15.96
CA SER A 95 2.10 -9.16 -16.37
C SER A 95 3.48 -8.91 -16.97
N GLU A 96 3.66 -7.85 -17.76
CA GLU A 96 4.95 -7.50 -18.35
C GLU A 96 5.95 -7.00 -17.30
N THR A 97 5.44 -6.49 -16.17
CA THR A 97 6.22 -5.79 -15.15
C THR A 97 6.25 -6.55 -13.81
N ASP A 98 5.84 -7.81 -13.83
CA ASP A 98 5.80 -8.71 -12.68
C ASP A 98 7.20 -8.97 -12.09
N HIS A 99 8.21 -8.94 -12.95
CA HIS A 99 9.61 -9.15 -12.62
C HIS A 99 10.26 -7.98 -11.87
N PHE A 100 9.67 -6.78 -11.89
CA PHE A 100 10.25 -5.64 -11.18
C PHE A 100 10.04 -5.77 -9.66
N PRO A 101 11.11 -5.62 -8.86
CA PRO A 101 11.00 -5.76 -7.41
C PRO A 101 10.27 -4.56 -6.79
N LEU A 102 9.11 -4.83 -6.20
CA LEU A 102 8.30 -3.85 -5.48
C LEU A 102 8.15 -4.18 -3.99
N GLY A 103 7.91 -3.14 -3.18
CA GLY A 103 7.65 -3.28 -1.74
C GLY A 103 8.70 -4.12 -1.01
N ALA A 104 8.25 -5.05 -0.17
CA ALA A 104 9.11 -5.89 0.66
C ALA A 104 10.03 -6.83 -0.15
N ALA A 105 9.73 -7.13 -1.41
CA ALA A 105 10.62 -7.94 -2.25
C ALA A 105 11.99 -7.26 -2.42
N ARG A 106 12.02 -5.92 -2.45
CA ARG A 106 13.24 -5.12 -2.61
C ARG A 106 14.25 -5.35 -1.49
N GLU A 107 13.80 -5.71 -0.28
CA GLU A 107 14.67 -5.97 0.87
C GLU A 107 15.61 -7.17 0.65
N ARG A 108 15.27 -8.05 -0.29
CA ARG A 108 16.04 -9.26 -0.62
C ARG A 108 16.99 -9.07 -1.81
N TRP A 109 16.98 -7.90 -2.44
CA TRP A 109 17.78 -7.61 -3.62
C TRP A 109 19.05 -6.84 -3.27
N GLY A 110 20.14 -7.13 -3.98
CA GLY A 110 21.36 -6.34 -3.86
C GLY A 110 21.20 -4.94 -4.44
N ALA A 111 21.88 -3.95 -3.85
CA ALA A 111 21.76 -2.54 -4.25
C ALA A 111 22.02 -2.31 -5.75
N ALA A 112 23.05 -2.93 -6.32
CA ALA A 112 23.37 -2.81 -7.74
C ALA A 112 22.30 -3.42 -8.66
N ALA A 113 21.61 -4.48 -8.21
CA ALA A 113 20.51 -5.07 -8.96
C ALA A 113 19.27 -4.16 -8.91
N LEU A 114 18.95 -3.62 -7.73
CA LEU A 114 17.86 -2.65 -7.57
C LEU A 114 18.06 -1.43 -8.48
N GLU A 115 19.24 -0.83 -8.48
CA GLU A 115 19.53 0.33 -9.32
C GLU A 115 19.37 0.02 -10.82
N ARG A 116 19.79 -1.16 -11.27
CA ARG A 116 19.61 -1.60 -12.65
C ARG A 116 18.13 -1.74 -13.00
N GLU A 117 17.36 -2.43 -12.16
CA GLU A 117 15.92 -2.66 -12.40
C GLU A 117 15.12 -1.36 -12.29
N ASP A 118 15.46 -0.46 -11.36
CA ASP A 118 14.78 0.84 -11.22
C ASP A 118 14.95 1.68 -12.49
N ARG A 119 16.16 1.70 -13.06
CA ARG A 119 16.40 2.38 -14.36
C ARG A 119 15.68 1.70 -15.52
N ALA A 120 15.55 0.37 -15.50
CA ALA A 120 14.81 -0.36 -16.54
C ALA A 120 13.31 -0.06 -16.45
N ARG A 121 12.76 -0.06 -15.24
CA ARG A 121 11.39 0.32 -14.93
C ARG A 121 11.11 1.77 -15.35
N GLU A 122 11.96 2.72 -15.00
CA GLU A 122 11.79 4.14 -15.37
C GLU A 122 11.71 4.33 -16.89
N ARG A 123 12.58 3.64 -17.65
CA ARG A 123 12.53 3.67 -19.12
C ARG A 123 11.23 3.09 -19.65
N TYR A 124 10.80 1.95 -19.13
CA TYR A 124 9.54 1.32 -19.53
C TYR A 124 8.36 2.24 -19.22
N GLU A 125 8.24 2.73 -17.98
CA GLU A 125 7.16 3.63 -17.55
C GLU A 125 7.12 4.94 -18.35
N THR A 126 8.27 5.45 -18.78
CA THR A 126 8.33 6.62 -19.67
C THR A 126 7.75 6.30 -21.03
N ALA A 127 8.09 5.13 -21.59
CA ALA A 127 7.64 4.72 -22.93
C ALA A 127 6.13 4.50 -23.02
N ILE A 128 5.51 3.95 -21.97
CA ILE A 128 4.07 3.62 -21.98
C ILE A 128 3.18 4.72 -21.36
N ARG A 129 3.76 5.83 -20.91
CA ARG A 129 3.06 6.83 -20.08
C ARG A 129 1.83 7.41 -20.78
N ASP A 130 1.95 7.78 -22.05
CA ASP A 130 0.87 8.43 -22.79
C ASP A 130 -0.32 7.49 -23.02
N GLU A 131 -0.05 6.22 -23.25
CA GLU A 131 -1.06 5.17 -23.39
C GLU A 131 -1.76 4.90 -22.06
N ALA A 132 -0.99 4.73 -20.98
CA ALA A 132 -1.54 4.55 -19.63
C ALA A 132 -2.44 5.74 -19.21
N LEU A 133 -2.03 6.97 -19.52
CA LEU A 133 -2.83 8.17 -19.28
C LEU A 133 -4.15 8.16 -20.06
N THR A 134 -4.15 7.60 -21.27
CA THR A 134 -5.35 7.48 -22.11
C THR A 134 -6.37 6.53 -21.49
N HIS A 135 -5.92 5.35 -21.09
CA HIS A 135 -6.77 4.38 -20.39
C HIS A 135 -7.26 4.91 -19.02
N CYS A 136 -6.40 5.58 -18.24
CA CYS A 136 -6.82 6.20 -16.98
C CYS A 136 -7.93 7.24 -17.18
N ARG A 137 -7.83 8.11 -18.19
CA ARG A 137 -8.89 9.09 -18.50
C ARG A 137 -10.21 8.41 -18.86
N SER A 138 -10.16 7.31 -19.62
CA SER A 138 -11.34 6.51 -19.95
C SER A 138 -11.97 5.89 -18.70
N LEU A 139 -11.16 5.29 -17.81
CA LEU A 139 -11.63 4.75 -16.54
C LEU A 139 -12.29 5.82 -15.66
N ILE A 140 -11.68 7.00 -15.52
CA ILE A 140 -12.27 8.11 -14.74
C ILE A 140 -13.66 8.45 -15.29
N ALA A 141 -13.79 8.60 -16.61
CA ALA A 141 -15.09 8.91 -17.23
C ALA A 141 -16.13 7.79 -17.00
N LYS A 142 -15.72 6.52 -17.07
CA LYS A 142 -16.60 5.35 -16.87
C LYS A 142 -17.07 5.19 -15.43
N TYR A 143 -16.22 5.54 -14.45
CA TYR A 143 -16.43 5.20 -13.04
C TYR A 143 -16.84 6.39 -12.17
N ALA A 144 -16.46 7.62 -12.49
CA ALA A 144 -16.90 8.81 -11.76
C ALA A 144 -18.43 8.99 -11.76
N ALA A 145 -19.10 8.60 -12.86
CA ALA A 145 -20.56 8.62 -12.95
C ALA A 145 -21.24 7.53 -12.09
N LYS A 146 -20.49 6.50 -11.66
CA LYS A 146 -20.97 5.36 -10.86
C LYS A 146 -20.64 5.50 -9.38
N SER A 147 -19.80 6.46 -9.04
CA SER A 147 -19.35 6.81 -7.68
C SER A 147 -20.36 7.64 -6.88
N SER A 148 -21.44 8.13 -7.50
CA SER A 148 -22.49 8.95 -6.86
C SER A 148 -23.79 8.19 -6.60
#